data_AF-A0A1L9TAC3-F1
#
_entry.id   AF-A0A1L9TAC3-F1
#
_cell.length_a   1.000
_cell.length_b   1.000
_cell.length_c   1.000
_cell.angle_alpha   90.00
_cell.angle_beta   90.00
_cell.angle_gamma   90.00
#
_symmetry.space_group_name_H-M   'P 1'
#
loop_
_entity.id
_entity.type
_entity.pdbx_description
1 polymer ?
#
loop_
_entity_poly.entity_id
_entity_poly.type
_entity_poly.pdbx_seq_one_letter_code
_entity_poly.pdbx_strand_id
1 'polypeptide(L)'
;MTNEEGVTNGDATTSNTAEPLKDRTERLMSELREAVMRFEPEKVKRLLVHDKCPIDRTIIKDAAVVYYNKAVFEVLASQLSKQRQVLLKLAREYLSSEQLFQLRIHHEKRNLNAQAASVAVALIASNAADYETVRLLVPDIIFPSSATSLYFLVGCNRDAAHILYNTGFMNVDELDHLMYSPLAALTIPKLTGYAGEYRVDTAARASFNYVKICTWFQAKQALLHRVFGLAQGTPLYYVAGELGKAFAALYEEQPVKNPEETTESPSYQFAMDFAMLIQPYISNSPIIREIMHDTSHRDQFSCPCSAEGSLPLNVLLNEIIINHFLVNKIKTAVVISKLVGAFLFSQQPTVYLDHLEHVASTVLRACSFASLGLAHTCRSASTSRLAVMLTERRNTHDELDNLVSAYEARFQQSNKSLAIFLITDWAMDMDALPVAKKLS
;
A
#
# COMPACT_ATOMS: atom_id res chain seq x y z
N MET A 1 12.13 79.99 -44.76
CA MET A 1 11.41 78.77 -45.18
C MET A 1 12.34 77.60 -44.92
N THR A 2 11.90 76.67 -44.06
CA THR A 2 12.25 75.22 -43.96
C THR A 2 13.73 74.84 -43.78
N ASN A 3 14.16 74.35 -42.62
CA ASN A 3 14.07 72.98 -42.02
C ASN A 3 15.37 72.19 -42.28
N GLU A 4 16.04 71.71 -41.21
CA GLU A 4 16.23 70.28 -40.83
C GLU A 4 17.26 69.57 -41.75
N GLU A 5 18.21 68.73 -41.37
CA GLU A 5 18.45 67.66 -40.37
C GLU A 5 19.94 67.27 -40.57
N GLY A 6 20.66 66.47 -39.76
CA GLY A 6 20.26 65.55 -38.72
C GLY A 6 21.51 65.00 -38.00
N VAL A 7 21.30 64.64 -36.74
CA VAL A 7 22.27 64.05 -35.81
C VAL A 7 22.07 62.54 -35.83
N THR A 8 23.15 61.78 -36.03
CA THR A 8 23.18 60.32 -35.87
C THR A 8 23.55 59.97 -34.43
N ASN A 9 22.58 59.53 -33.64
CA ASN A 9 22.82 58.79 -32.39
C ASN A 9 22.60 57.30 -32.67
N GLY A 10 23.65 56.50 -32.44
CA GLY A 10 23.61 55.06 -32.47
C GLY A 10 23.01 54.51 -31.18
N ASP A 11 21.98 53.68 -31.33
CA ASP A 11 21.32 52.92 -30.27
C ASP A 11 22.27 51.91 -29.62
N ALA A 12 22.41 52.04 -28.29
CA ALA A 12 22.86 50.96 -27.43
C ALA A 12 21.64 50.18 -26.94
N THR A 13 21.47 48.95 -27.42
CA THR A 13 20.48 48.00 -26.91
C THR A 13 21.02 47.32 -25.66
N THR A 14 20.70 47.86 -24.49
CA THR A 14 20.78 47.14 -23.21
C THR A 14 19.36 46.93 -22.68
N SER A 15 18.83 45.72 -22.82
CA SER A 15 17.65 45.27 -22.08
C SER A 15 17.87 43.82 -21.63
N ASN A 16 18.60 43.66 -20.54
CA ASN A 16 18.58 42.45 -19.72
C ASN A 16 17.61 42.71 -18.56
N THR A 17 16.31 42.58 -18.82
CA THR A 17 15.32 42.46 -17.75
C THR A 17 15.45 41.05 -17.16
N ALA A 18 16.03 40.96 -15.96
CA ALA A 18 16.15 39.71 -15.22
C ALA A 18 14.74 39.12 -14.99
N GLU A 19 14.51 37.91 -15.50
CA GLU A 19 13.25 37.21 -15.36
C GLU A 19 12.90 36.99 -13.87
N PRO A 20 11.63 37.18 -13.44
CA PRO A 20 11.22 36.90 -12.07
C PRO A 20 11.54 35.47 -11.66
N LEU A 21 12.08 35.28 -10.44
CA LEU A 21 12.52 33.98 -9.92
C LEU A 21 11.42 32.90 -9.96
N LYS A 22 10.16 33.33 -9.75
CA LYS A 22 8.98 32.46 -9.79
C LYS A 22 8.76 31.87 -11.19
N ASP A 23 8.78 32.71 -12.22
CA ASP A 23 8.53 32.30 -13.61
C ASP A 23 9.65 31.36 -14.11
N ARG A 24 10.90 31.65 -13.72
CA ARG A 24 12.04 30.77 -13.98
C ARG A 24 11.87 29.41 -13.30
N THR A 25 11.43 29.38 -12.05
CA THR A 25 11.25 28.12 -11.29
C THR A 25 10.17 27.24 -11.92
N GLU A 26 9.04 27.83 -12.30
CA GLU A 26 7.94 27.12 -12.97
C GLU A 26 8.38 26.56 -14.32
N ARG A 27 9.15 27.33 -15.11
CA ARG A 27 9.73 26.86 -16.36
C ARG A 27 10.67 25.66 -16.15
N LEU A 28 11.60 25.76 -15.20
CA LEU A 28 12.55 24.69 -14.90
C LEU A 28 11.85 23.40 -14.44
N MET A 29 10.82 23.51 -13.60
CA MET A 29 10.02 22.37 -13.17
C MET A 29 9.29 21.70 -14.34
N SER A 30 8.78 22.51 -15.28
CA SER A 30 8.14 22.01 -16.51
C SER A 30 9.14 21.27 -17.40
N GLU A 31 10.32 21.85 -17.63
CA GLU A 31 11.40 21.23 -18.41
C GLU A 31 11.93 19.95 -17.75
N LEU A 32 12.05 19.94 -16.42
CA LEU A 32 12.46 18.77 -15.66
C LEU A 32 11.42 17.65 -15.80
N ARG A 33 10.13 17.97 -15.67
CA ARG A 33 9.04 17.01 -15.85
C ARG A 33 9.04 16.43 -17.26
N GLU A 34 9.21 17.27 -18.28
CA GLU A 34 9.31 16.83 -19.68
C GLU A 34 10.51 15.88 -19.88
N ALA A 35 11.67 16.20 -19.31
CA ALA A 35 12.86 15.35 -19.37
C ALA A 35 12.64 13.99 -18.69
N VAL A 36 11.90 13.96 -17.57
CA VAL A 36 11.48 12.72 -16.90
C VAL A 36 10.55 11.91 -17.80
N MET A 37 9.53 12.54 -18.39
CA MET A 37 8.57 11.89 -19.29
C MET A 37 9.22 11.30 -20.55
N ARG A 38 10.30 11.92 -21.03
CA ARG A 38 11.09 11.44 -22.18
C ARG A 38 12.23 10.50 -21.83
N PHE A 39 12.39 10.16 -20.54
CA PHE A 39 13.44 9.28 -20.05
C PHE A 39 14.87 9.77 -20.37
N GLU A 40 15.14 11.08 -20.22
CA GLU A 40 16.40 11.73 -20.61
C GLU A 40 17.33 12.02 -19.41
N PRO A 41 18.12 11.05 -18.89
CA PRO A 41 18.89 11.22 -17.65
C PRO A 41 19.94 12.33 -17.72
N GLU A 42 20.59 12.53 -18.87
CA GLU A 42 21.59 13.59 -19.03
C GLU A 42 20.96 14.99 -19.07
N LYS A 43 19.74 15.14 -19.60
CA LYS A 43 19.01 16.42 -19.55
C LYS A 43 18.59 16.72 -18.12
N VAL A 44 18.03 15.73 -17.42
CA VAL A 44 17.71 15.82 -15.98
C VAL A 44 18.93 16.25 -15.17
N LYS A 45 20.08 15.60 -15.38
CA LYS A 45 21.34 15.94 -14.69
C LYS A 45 21.77 17.39 -14.94
N ARG A 46 21.72 17.87 -16.19
CA ARG A 46 22.07 19.27 -16.53
C ARG A 46 21.16 20.27 -15.84
N LEU A 47 19.84 20.06 -15.88
CA LEU A 47 18.84 20.92 -15.24
C LEU A 47 19.05 21.02 -13.72
N LEU A 48 19.40 19.89 -13.09
CA LEU A 48 19.61 19.82 -11.63
C LEU A 48 20.94 20.45 -11.17
N VAL A 49 22.00 20.42 -12.00
CA VAL A 49 23.33 20.96 -11.67
C VAL A 49 23.39 22.47 -11.88
N HIS A 50 22.85 22.97 -12.98
CA HIS A 50 23.05 24.37 -13.39
C HIS A 50 22.08 25.36 -12.73
N ASP A 51 20.88 24.93 -12.35
CA ASP A 51 19.79 25.88 -12.08
C ASP A 51 19.19 25.83 -10.66
N LYS A 52 19.81 25.09 -9.72
CA LYS A 52 19.21 24.79 -8.40
C LYS A 52 17.74 24.34 -8.55
N CYS A 53 17.44 23.58 -9.62
CA CYS A 53 16.09 23.21 -9.96
C CYS A 53 15.44 22.45 -8.78
N PRO A 54 14.28 22.92 -8.28
CA PRO A 54 13.60 22.25 -7.19
C PRO A 54 13.15 20.84 -7.59
N ILE A 55 13.05 19.94 -6.61
CA ILE A 55 12.51 18.59 -6.83
C ILE A 55 11.31 18.44 -5.91
N ASP A 56 10.12 18.58 -6.47
CA ASP A 56 8.87 18.42 -5.72
C ASP A 56 8.38 16.96 -5.69
N ARG A 57 7.31 16.72 -4.93
CA ARG A 57 6.69 15.39 -4.79
C ARG A 57 6.11 14.86 -6.10
N THR A 58 5.62 15.74 -6.96
CA THR A 58 5.00 15.36 -8.24
C THR A 58 6.06 14.77 -9.16
N ILE A 59 7.23 15.42 -9.27
CA ILE A 59 8.38 14.91 -10.02
C ILE A 59 8.83 13.56 -9.48
N ILE A 60 8.93 13.40 -8.15
CA ILE A 60 9.31 12.10 -7.56
C ILE A 60 8.29 11.02 -7.87
N LYS A 61 6.98 11.29 -7.72
CA LYS A 61 5.92 10.32 -8.04
C LYS A 61 5.93 9.95 -9.52
N ASP A 62 6.02 10.94 -10.41
CA ASP A 62 6.08 10.74 -11.85
C ASP A 62 7.30 9.91 -12.23
N ALA A 63 8.48 10.24 -11.72
CA ALA A 63 9.72 9.53 -12.01
C ALA A 63 9.84 8.16 -11.34
N ALA A 64 9.14 7.90 -10.23
CA ALA A 64 9.16 6.63 -9.53
C ALA A 64 8.10 5.65 -10.05
N VAL A 65 6.95 6.15 -10.51
CA VAL A 65 5.77 5.32 -10.76
C VAL A 65 5.33 5.42 -12.23
N VAL A 66 5.02 6.62 -12.71
CA VAL A 66 4.37 6.82 -14.01
C VAL A 66 5.36 6.64 -15.16
N TYR A 67 6.46 7.38 -15.13
CA TYR A 67 7.52 7.43 -16.15
C TYR A 67 8.82 6.87 -15.58
N TYR A 68 8.75 5.74 -14.88
CA TYR A 68 9.93 5.17 -14.25
C TYR A 68 10.99 4.79 -15.28
N ASN A 69 12.16 5.40 -15.15
CA ASN A 69 13.40 4.94 -15.75
C ASN A 69 14.47 4.97 -14.67
N LYS A 70 15.17 3.85 -14.50
CA LYS A 70 16.11 3.69 -13.38
C LYS A 70 17.16 4.80 -13.34
N ALA A 71 17.79 5.13 -14.48
CA ALA A 71 18.85 6.13 -14.55
C ALA A 71 18.35 7.54 -14.22
N VAL A 72 17.17 7.93 -14.73
CA VAL A 72 16.52 9.20 -14.38
C VAL A 72 16.25 9.28 -12.88
N PHE A 73 15.70 8.21 -12.29
CA PHE A 73 15.37 8.20 -10.87
C PHE A 73 16.62 8.21 -9.98
N GLU A 74 17.70 7.54 -10.38
CA GLU A 74 18.99 7.60 -9.68
C GLU A 74 19.56 9.01 -9.61
N VAL A 75 19.51 9.75 -10.72
CA VAL A 75 19.95 11.16 -10.78
C VAL A 75 19.10 12.03 -9.85
N LEU A 76 17.77 11.89 -9.91
CA LEU A 76 16.85 12.63 -9.05
C LEU A 76 17.05 12.32 -7.57
N ALA A 77 17.13 11.04 -7.19
CA ALA A 77 17.33 10.61 -5.81
C ALA A 77 18.66 11.09 -5.24
N SER A 78 19.74 11.02 -6.04
CA SER A 78 21.05 11.54 -5.66
C SER A 78 21.02 13.05 -5.43
N GLN A 79 20.36 13.81 -6.31
CA GLN A 79 20.26 15.25 -6.13
C GLN A 79 19.38 15.65 -4.95
N LEU A 80 18.24 14.98 -4.79
CA LEU A 80 17.35 15.19 -3.65
C LEU A 80 18.07 14.91 -2.32
N SER A 81 18.87 13.83 -2.27
CA SER A 81 19.72 13.54 -1.12
C SER A 81 20.65 14.71 -0.77
N LYS A 82 21.35 15.29 -1.76
CA LYS A 82 22.21 16.47 -1.55
C LYS A 82 21.42 17.66 -1.02
N GLN A 83 20.26 17.96 -1.59
CA GLN A 83 19.39 19.05 -1.11
C GLN A 83 18.96 18.84 0.35
N ARG A 84 18.59 17.61 0.73
CA ARG A 84 18.22 17.26 2.12
C ARG A 84 19.39 17.35 3.09
N GLN A 85 20.61 17.02 2.64
CA GLN A 85 21.82 17.19 3.44
C GLN A 85 22.18 18.65 3.67
N VAL A 86 22.00 19.51 2.66
CA VAL A 86 22.17 20.96 2.80
C VAL A 86 21.17 21.50 3.82
N LEU A 87 19.90 21.13 3.71
CA LEU A 87 18.87 21.54 4.67
C LEU A 87 19.19 21.08 6.10
N LEU A 88 19.64 19.84 6.27
CA LEU A 88 20.06 19.31 7.57
C LEU A 88 21.27 20.05 8.14
N LYS A 89 22.23 20.42 7.30
CA LYS A 89 23.39 21.21 7.72
C LYS A 89 22.96 22.58 8.24
N LEU A 90 22.11 23.28 7.49
CA LEU A 90 21.54 24.57 7.91
C LEU A 90 20.80 24.44 9.25
N ALA A 91 19.96 23.41 9.38
CA ALA A 91 19.25 23.14 10.64
C ALA A 91 20.21 22.98 11.83
N ARG A 92 21.29 22.22 11.67
CA ARG A 92 22.28 21.99 12.74
C ARG A 92 23.12 23.22 13.08
N GLU A 93 23.29 24.12 12.12
CA GLU A 93 24.08 25.34 12.30
C GLU A 93 23.28 26.44 13.00
N TYR A 94 21.98 26.54 12.74
CA TYR A 94 21.18 27.69 13.15
C TYR A 94 20.04 27.39 14.13
N LEU A 95 19.58 26.15 14.26
CA LEU A 95 18.53 25.81 15.23
C LEU A 95 19.14 25.40 16.57
N SER A 96 18.44 25.74 17.65
CA SER A 96 18.86 25.33 18.99
C SER A 96 18.76 23.82 19.19
N SER A 97 19.49 23.27 20.15
CA SER A 97 19.41 21.84 20.51
C SER A 97 17.99 21.42 20.90
N GLU A 98 17.23 22.31 21.53
CA GLU A 98 15.82 22.06 21.87
C GLU A 98 14.95 21.93 20.62
N GLN A 99 15.10 22.85 19.65
CA GLN A 99 14.36 22.79 18.39
C GLN A 99 14.71 21.54 17.58
N LEU A 100 16.00 21.19 17.51
CA LEU A 100 16.45 19.96 16.84
C LEU A 100 15.85 18.71 17.50
N PHE A 101 15.79 18.70 18.84
CA PHE A 101 15.16 17.61 19.60
C PHE A 101 13.65 17.51 19.31
N GLN A 102 12.92 18.63 19.32
CA GLN A 102 11.49 18.68 19.01
C GLN A 102 11.20 18.20 17.58
N LEU A 103 12.07 18.53 16.62
CA LEU A 103 12.01 18.06 15.23
C LEU A 103 12.46 16.60 15.06
N ARG A 104 12.90 15.94 16.14
CA ARG A 104 13.46 14.57 16.15
C ARG A 104 14.63 14.42 15.18
N ILE A 105 15.45 15.47 15.07
CA ILE A 105 16.72 15.42 14.34
C ILE A 105 17.79 14.88 15.29
N HIS A 106 18.13 13.61 15.12
CA HIS A 106 19.20 12.99 15.89
C HIS A 106 20.59 13.30 15.30
N HIS A 107 21.65 13.02 16.07
CA HIS A 107 23.05 13.23 15.63
C HIS A 107 23.46 12.34 14.45
N GLU A 108 22.69 11.29 14.14
CA GLU A 108 22.97 10.41 13.02
C GLU A 108 22.90 11.15 11.66
N LYS A 109 23.76 10.77 10.71
CA LYS A 109 23.81 11.36 9.36
C LYS A 109 22.74 10.76 8.44
N ARG A 110 21.46 10.85 8.83
CA ARG A 110 20.33 10.41 7.98
C ARG A 110 19.81 11.59 7.15
N ASN A 111 19.41 11.34 5.91
CA ASN A 111 18.76 12.38 5.11
C ASN A 111 17.38 12.71 5.71
N LEU A 112 17.00 13.99 5.68
CA LEU A 112 15.66 14.42 6.03
C LEU A 112 14.66 13.89 4.99
N ASN A 113 13.63 13.18 5.45
CA ASN A 113 12.55 12.68 4.61
C ASN A 113 11.23 13.42 4.96
N ALA A 114 10.29 12.81 5.68
CA ALA A 114 9.04 13.45 6.12
C ALA A 114 9.26 14.72 6.96
N GLN A 115 10.37 14.79 7.70
CA GLN A 115 10.71 15.93 8.55
C GLN A 115 11.15 17.17 7.76
N ALA A 116 11.49 17.06 6.48
CA ALA A 116 12.11 18.14 5.72
C ALA A 116 11.28 19.43 5.74
N ALA A 117 9.96 19.34 5.60
CA ALA A 117 9.07 20.49 5.65
C ALA A 117 9.06 21.18 7.02
N SER A 118 8.99 20.41 8.12
CA SER A 118 9.01 20.97 9.47
C SER A 118 10.33 21.67 9.79
N VAL A 119 11.46 21.10 9.34
CA VAL A 119 12.78 21.71 9.48
C VAL A 119 12.88 23.02 8.70
N ALA A 120 12.37 23.01 7.48
CA ALA A 120 12.30 24.17 6.62
C ALA A 120 11.47 25.31 7.24
N VAL A 121 10.31 25.00 7.82
CA VAL A 121 9.48 25.98 8.55
C VAL A 121 10.22 26.55 9.77
N ALA A 122 10.90 25.69 10.54
CA ALA A 122 11.65 26.12 11.71
C ALA A 122 12.80 27.09 11.35
N LEU A 123 13.51 26.83 10.25
CA LEU A 123 14.58 27.71 9.75
C LEU A 123 14.07 29.10 9.33
N ILE A 124 12.88 29.15 8.72
CA ILE A 124 12.23 30.43 8.38
C ILE A 124 11.82 31.15 9.66
N ALA A 125 11.19 30.46 10.60
CA ALA A 125 10.73 31.03 11.86
C ALA A 125 11.88 31.59 12.73
N SER A 126 13.08 31.00 12.62
CA SER A 126 14.27 31.49 13.32
C SER A 126 15.04 32.58 12.56
N ASN A 127 14.52 33.08 11.41
CA ASN A 127 15.20 33.99 10.50
C ASN A 127 16.58 33.47 10.02
N ALA A 128 16.80 32.16 10.02
CA ALA A 128 18.06 31.53 9.60
C ALA A 128 18.15 31.34 8.09
N ALA A 129 17.00 31.27 7.41
CA ALA A 129 16.91 31.22 5.96
C ALA A 129 15.64 31.94 5.49
N ASP A 130 15.70 32.60 4.34
CA ASP A 130 14.52 33.15 3.70
C ASP A 130 13.67 32.04 3.02
N TYR A 131 12.41 32.37 2.75
CA TYR A 131 11.45 31.45 2.15
C TYR A 131 11.89 30.94 0.77
N GLU A 132 12.51 31.78 -0.06
CA GLU A 132 12.92 31.41 -1.42
C GLU A 132 14.08 30.41 -1.41
N THR A 133 15.06 30.61 -0.52
CA THR A 133 16.17 29.68 -0.29
C THR A 133 15.65 28.31 0.14
N VAL A 134 14.69 28.29 1.07
CA VAL A 134 14.11 27.04 1.57
C VAL A 134 13.23 26.36 0.52
N ARG A 135 12.49 27.11 -0.30
CA ARG A 135 11.65 26.58 -1.39
C ARG A 135 12.45 25.86 -2.48
N LEU A 136 13.72 26.21 -2.69
CA LEU A 136 14.59 25.45 -3.59
C LEU A 136 14.95 24.05 -3.04
N LEU A 137 14.91 23.89 -1.72
CA LEU A 137 15.21 22.62 -1.03
C LEU A 137 13.93 21.83 -0.73
N VAL A 138 12.82 22.50 -0.41
CA VAL A 138 11.51 21.92 -0.08
C VAL A 138 10.41 22.70 -0.83
N PRO A 139 10.18 22.41 -2.12
CA PRO A 139 9.34 23.25 -2.98
C PRO A 139 7.86 23.26 -2.60
N ASP A 140 7.43 22.19 -1.93
CA ASP A 140 6.07 21.88 -1.55
C ASP A 140 5.78 22.20 -0.08
N ILE A 141 6.65 22.94 0.62
CA ILE A 141 6.57 23.24 2.06
C ILE A 141 5.20 23.76 2.54
N ILE A 142 4.46 24.47 1.67
CA ILE A 142 3.14 25.03 1.99
C ILE A 142 2.02 23.99 2.03
N PHE A 143 2.25 22.79 1.49
CA PHE A 143 1.23 21.75 1.40
C PHE A 143 1.34 20.80 2.60
N PRO A 144 0.21 20.41 3.24
CA PRO A 144 0.22 19.43 4.33
C PRO A 144 0.88 18.09 3.96
N SER A 145 0.82 17.71 2.67
CA SER A 145 1.43 16.49 2.15
C SER A 145 2.97 16.52 2.11
N SER A 146 3.60 17.68 2.30
CA SER A 146 5.07 17.81 2.35
C SER A 146 5.70 17.08 3.53
N ALA A 147 4.93 16.83 4.60
CA ALA A 147 5.34 16.04 5.75
C ALA A 147 5.17 14.52 5.56
N THR A 148 4.96 14.05 4.33
CA THR A 148 4.78 12.62 4.04
C THR A 148 6.07 12.02 3.48
N SER A 149 6.43 10.82 3.93
CA SER A 149 7.62 10.12 3.45
C SER A 149 7.63 9.92 1.93
N LEU A 150 8.82 9.94 1.32
CA LEU A 150 9.01 9.62 -0.10
C LEU A 150 8.57 8.19 -0.43
N TYR A 151 8.55 7.27 0.54
CA TYR A 151 8.10 5.90 0.34
C TYR A 151 6.60 5.78 -0.01
N PHE A 152 5.77 6.78 0.32
CA PHE A 152 4.39 6.86 -0.17
C PHE A 152 4.31 7.21 -1.66
N LEU A 153 5.34 7.87 -2.20
CA LEU A 153 5.36 8.33 -3.58
C LEU A 153 5.87 7.27 -4.55
N VAL A 154 6.77 6.39 -4.10
CA VAL A 154 7.31 5.30 -4.94
C VAL A 154 6.34 4.13 -5.10
N GLY A 155 5.33 4.03 -4.24
CA GLY A 155 4.33 2.97 -4.27
C GLY A 155 4.98 1.58 -4.26
N CYS A 156 4.57 0.71 -5.19
CA CYS A 156 5.11 -0.64 -5.30
C CYS A 156 6.37 -0.77 -6.17
N ASN A 157 6.99 0.34 -6.58
CA ASN A 157 8.26 0.28 -7.30
C ASN A 157 9.42 0.01 -6.33
N ARG A 158 9.75 -1.28 -6.17
CA ARG A 158 10.84 -1.75 -5.31
C ARG A 158 12.20 -1.17 -5.68
N ASP A 159 12.49 -1.02 -6.97
CA ASP A 159 13.80 -0.57 -7.41
C ASP A 159 13.98 0.93 -7.08
N ALA A 160 12.94 1.74 -7.27
CA ALA A 160 12.90 3.12 -6.79
C ALA A 160 13.06 3.22 -5.26
N ALA A 161 12.32 2.41 -4.50
CA ALA A 161 12.46 2.36 -3.04
C ALA A 161 13.90 1.98 -2.61
N HIS A 162 14.52 1.04 -3.31
CA HIS A 162 15.90 0.62 -3.04
C HIS A 162 16.91 1.74 -3.32
N ILE A 163 16.72 2.50 -4.41
CA ILE A 163 17.55 3.66 -4.73
C ILE A 163 17.43 4.74 -3.65
N LEU A 164 16.22 5.05 -3.18
CA LEU A 164 16.02 6.00 -2.07
C LEU A 164 16.72 5.52 -0.79
N TYR A 165 16.58 4.24 -0.45
CA TYR A 165 17.23 3.68 0.73
C TYR A 165 18.76 3.82 0.64
N ASN A 166 19.34 3.42 -0.49
CA ASN A 166 20.79 3.46 -0.72
C ASN A 166 21.35 4.88 -0.82
N THR A 167 20.52 5.86 -1.19
CA THR A 167 20.90 7.30 -1.18
C THR A 167 20.79 7.95 0.20
N GLY A 168 20.32 7.22 1.23
CA GLY A 168 20.36 7.66 2.63
C GLY A 168 19.00 7.95 3.26
N PHE A 169 17.89 7.66 2.58
CA PHE A 169 16.53 7.76 3.13
C PHE A 169 16.15 6.48 3.89
N MET A 170 16.87 6.16 4.96
CA MET A 170 16.81 4.83 5.58
C MET A 170 15.61 4.59 6.51
N ASN A 171 14.86 5.64 6.88
CA ASN A 171 13.69 5.50 7.75
C ASN A 171 12.45 5.12 6.92
N VAL A 172 12.11 3.83 6.93
CA VAL A 172 10.99 3.27 6.14
C VAL A 172 9.64 3.33 6.86
N ASP A 173 9.61 3.66 8.17
CA ASP A 173 8.40 3.72 9.00
C ASP A 173 7.94 5.16 9.31
N GLU A 174 8.40 6.13 8.52
CA GLU A 174 7.96 7.51 8.69
C GLU A 174 6.47 7.66 8.40
N LEU A 175 5.76 8.19 9.38
CA LEU A 175 4.31 8.28 9.32
C LEU A 175 3.84 9.47 8.47
N ASP A 176 2.71 9.29 7.81
CA ASP A 176 1.99 10.41 7.20
C ASP A 176 1.17 11.19 8.24
N HIS A 177 0.48 12.23 7.78
CA HIS A 177 -0.43 13.04 8.58
C HIS A 177 -1.64 12.27 9.14
N LEU A 178 -1.93 11.08 8.61
CA LEU A 178 -2.97 10.17 9.09
C LEU A 178 -2.42 9.07 10.01
N MET A 179 -1.14 9.19 10.39
CA MET A 179 -0.42 8.26 11.28
C MET A 179 -0.26 6.84 10.70
N TYR A 180 -0.30 6.69 9.38
CA TYR A 180 0.04 5.43 8.69
C TYR A 180 1.51 5.37 8.36
N SER A 181 2.11 4.17 8.41
CA SER A 181 3.41 3.92 7.78
C SER A 181 3.24 3.72 6.28
N PRO A 182 4.31 3.88 5.47
CA PRO A 182 4.24 3.63 4.03
C PRO A 182 3.76 2.21 3.70
N LEU A 183 4.17 1.21 4.49
CA LEU A 183 3.72 -0.18 4.32
C LEU A 183 2.23 -0.35 4.63
N ALA A 184 1.71 0.29 5.68
CA ALA A 184 0.29 0.20 6.05
C ALA A 184 -0.62 0.89 5.01
N ALA A 185 -0.16 1.98 4.39
CA ALA A 185 -0.91 2.72 3.38
C ALA A 185 -0.73 2.17 1.95
N LEU A 186 0.13 1.18 1.77
CA LEU A 186 0.46 0.64 0.46
C LEU A 186 -0.73 -0.15 -0.09
N THR A 187 -1.13 0.16 -1.32
CA THR A 187 -2.19 -0.55 -2.05
C THR A 187 -1.64 -1.23 -3.30
N ILE A 188 -2.38 -2.21 -3.79
CA ILE A 188 -2.02 -2.89 -5.03
C ILE A 188 -2.13 -1.91 -6.21
N PRO A 189 -1.09 -1.83 -7.08
CA PRO A 189 -1.09 -0.90 -8.20
C PRO A 189 -2.26 -1.12 -9.15
N LYS A 190 -2.80 -0.03 -9.70
CA LYS A 190 -3.80 -0.10 -10.78
C LYS A 190 -3.15 -0.58 -12.08
N LEU A 191 -3.92 -1.06 -13.05
CA LEU A 191 -3.38 -1.58 -14.32
C LEU A 191 -3.12 -0.49 -15.38
N THR A 192 -3.33 0.78 -15.06
CA THR A 192 -3.25 1.89 -16.00
C THR A 192 -2.40 3.04 -15.44
N GLY A 193 -1.83 3.84 -16.35
CA GLY A 193 -1.04 5.02 -15.97
C GLY A 193 0.45 4.78 -15.78
N TYR A 194 1.01 3.77 -16.45
CA TYR A 194 2.44 3.43 -16.42
C TYR A 194 3.02 3.46 -17.84
N ALA A 195 4.13 4.16 -18.03
CA ALA A 195 4.79 4.35 -19.32
C ALA A 195 6.28 3.95 -19.33
N GLY A 196 6.87 3.68 -18.16
CA GLY A 196 8.29 3.37 -18.01
C GLY A 196 8.66 1.89 -17.88
N GLU A 197 9.84 1.64 -17.32
CA GLU A 197 10.40 0.30 -17.00
C GLU A 197 9.59 -0.41 -15.90
N TYR A 198 8.90 0.34 -15.05
CA TYR A 198 8.01 -0.22 -14.03
C TYR A 198 6.69 -0.63 -14.66
N ARG A 199 6.51 -1.94 -14.88
CA ARG A 199 5.37 -2.50 -15.60
C ARG A 199 4.29 -3.04 -14.65
N VAL A 200 3.06 -2.57 -14.87
CA VAL A 200 1.83 -3.06 -14.23
C VAL A 200 0.75 -3.26 -15.30
N ASP A 201 0.93 -4.28 -16.13
CA ASP A 201 0.08 -4.58 -17.29
C ASP A 201 -0.94 -5.69 -17.02
N THR A 202 -0.80 -6.43 -15.92
CA THR A 202 -1.69 -7.52 -15.51
C THR A 202 -1.91 -7.49 -14.00
N ALA A 203 -3.08 -7.94 -13.53
CA ALA A 203 -3.38 -8.06 -12.10
C ALA A 203 -2.38 -8.97 -11.36
N ALA A 204 -1.92 -10.04 -12.03
CA ALA A 204 -0.90 -10.93 -11.48
C ALA A 204 0.43 -10.19 -11.25
N ARG A 205 0.89 -9.39 -12.22
CA ARG A 205 2.11 -8.59 -12.08
C ARG A 205 1.96 -7.48 -11.03
N ALA A 206 0.80 -6.84 -10.95
CA ALA A 206 0.49 -5.85 -9.93
C ALA A 206 0.62 -6.45 -8.52
N SER A 207 -0.02 -7.59 -8.29
CA SER A 207 0.02 -8.34 -7.03
C SER A 207 1.44 -8.79 -6.70
N PHE A 208 2.20 -9.25 -7.69
CA PHE A 208 3.60 -9.63 -7.50
C PHE A 208 4.49 -8.46 -7.09
N ASN A 209 4.35 -7.30 -7.75
CA ASN A 209 5.09 -6.09 -7.39
C ASN A 209 4.75 -5.66 -5.95
N TYR A 210 3.47 -5.76 -5.55
CA TYR A 210 3.03 -5.51 -4.18
C TYR A 210 3.71 -6.44 -3.17
N VAL A 211 3.66 -7.76 -3.35
CA VAL A 211 4.32 -8.72 -2.44
C VAL A 211 5.82 -8.46 -2.35
N LYS A 212 6.47 -8.13 -3.47
CA LYS A 212 7.90 -7.82 -3.53
C LYS A 212 8.27 -6.58 -2.72
N ILE A 213 7.50 -5.50 -2.81
CA ILE A 213 7.78 -4.28 -2.04
C ILE A 213 7.48 -4.51 -0.55
N CYS A 214 6.42 -5.25 -0.19
CA CYS A 214 6.12 -5.56 1.20
C CYS A 214 7.25 -6.40 1.85
N THR A 215 7.75 -7.40 1.11
CA THR A 215 8.94 -8.18 1.52
C THR A 215 10.17 -7.29 1.65
N TRP A 216 10.35 -6.32 0.75
CA TRP A 216 11.45 -5.36 0.84
C TRP A 216 11.36 -4.49 2.10
N PHE A 217 10.16 -3.99 2.45
CA PHE A 217 9.96 -3.23 3.69
C PHE A 217 10.30 -4.07 4.92
N GLN A 218 9.83 -5.33 4.97
CA GLN A 218 10.20 -6.26 6.04
C GLN A 218 11.72 -6.48 6.11
N ALA A 219 12.39 -6.67 4.97
CA ALA A 219 13.85 -6.81 4.92
C ALA A 219 14.60 -5.54 5.35
N LYS A 220 13.94 -4.38 5.31
CA LYS A 220 14.42 -3.10 5.86
C LYS A 220 13.95 -2.84 7.29
N GLN A 221 13.48 -3.88 7.99
CA GLN A 221 13.04 -3.86 9.38
C GLN A 221 11.85 -2.91 9.63
N ALA A 222 10.96 -2.76 8.64
CA ALA A 222 9.71 -2.04 8.86
C ALA A 222 8.89 -2.68 9.99
N LEU A 223 8.24 -1.85 10.81
CA LEU A 223 7.50 -2.29 11.99
C LEU A 223 6.17 -2.95 11.61
N LEU A 224 6.16 -4.28 11.42
CA LEU A 224 4.99 -5.02 10.94
C LEU A 224 3.79 -5.07 11.90
N HIS A 225 4.05 -5.00 13.21
CA HIS A 225 3.03 -5.22 14.25
C HIS A 225 2.70 -3.95 15.05
N ARG A 226 3.34 -2.82 14.72
CA ARG A 226 3.02 -1.56 15.38
C ARG A 226 1.64 -1.09 14.89
N VAL A 227 0.76 -0.78 15.84
CA VAL A 227 -0.55 -0.22 15.54
C VAL A 227 -0.39 1.19 14.97
N PHE A 228 -1.01 1.44 13.82
CA PHE A 228 -0.99 2.72 13.11
C PHE A 228 -2.40 3.21 12.78
N GLY A 229 -2.49 4.53 12.52
CA GLY A 229 -3.68 5.18 12.02
C GLY A 229 -4.89 5.17 12.97
N LEU A 230 -5.98 5.79 12.49
CA LEU A 230 -7.26 5.86 13.22
C LEU A 230 -7.97 4.51 13.30
N ALA A 231 -7.69 3.62 12.36
CA ALA A 231 -8.27 2.28 12.33
C ALA A 231 -7.50 1.28 13.21
N GLN A 232 -6.45 1.69 13.93
CA GLN A 232 -5.74 0.81 14.87
C GLN A 232 -5.31 -0.56 14.31
N GLY A 233 -5.02 -0.63 13.01
CA GLY A 233 -4.50 -1.82 12.35
C GLY A 233 -2.97 -1.85 12.35
N THR A 234 -2.40 -3.04 12.26
CA THR A 234 -0.95 -3.22 12.02
C THR A 234 -0.65 -3.20 10.53
N PRO A 235 0.57 -2.86 10.06
CA PRO A 235 0.90 -2.98 8.63
C PRO A 235 0.65 -4.37 8.07
N LEU A 236 0.91 -5.42 8.86
CA LEU A 236 0.65 -6.79 8.46
C LEU A 236 -0.84 -7.06 8.19
N TYR A 237 -1.73 -6.46 8.98
CA TYR A 237 -3.18 -6.47 8.76
C TYR A 237 -3.55 -5.83 7.42
N TYR A 238 -3.01 -4.64 7.11
CA TYR A 238 -3.30 -3.95 5.86
C TYR A 238 -2.78 -4.73 4.64
N VAL A 239 -1.57 -5.27 4.74
CA VAL A 239 -0.98 -6.12 3.69
C VAL A 239 -1.83 -7.36 3.44
N ALA A 240 -2.25 -8.05 4.50
CA ALA A 240 -3.15 -9.19 4.40
C ALA A 240 -4.48 -8.82 3.70
N GLY A 241 -5.04 -7.67 4.03
CA GLY A 241 -6.29 -7.21 3.45
C GLY A 241 -6.20 -6.89 1.96
N GLU A 242 -5.15 -6.17 1.55
CA GLU A 242 -4.92 -5.86 0.13
C GLU A 242 -4.66 -7.13 -0.70
N LEU A 243 -3.89 -8.09 -0.16
CA LEU A 243 -3.67 -9.37 -0.82
C LEU A 243 -4.97 -10.16 -1.00
N GLY A 244 -5.81 -10.22 0.04
CA GLY A 244 -7.08 -10.92 -0.05
C GLY A 244 -8.01 -10.31 -1.10
N LYS A 245 -8.06 -8.97 -1.19
CA LYS A 245 -8.80 -8.26 -2.26
C LYS A 245 -8.28 -8.59 -3.66
N ALA A 246 -6.96 -8.60 -3.85
CA ALA A 246 -6.39 -8.95 -5.15
C ALA A 246 -6.61 -10.40 -5.53
N PHE A 247 -6.52 -11.34 -4.60
CA PHE A 247 -6.84 -12.74 -4.88
C PHE A 247 -8.31 -12.93 -5.26
N ALA A 248 -9.23 -12.18 -4.62
CA ALA A 248 -10.62 -12.15 -5.04
C ALA A 248 -10.80 -11.53 -6.43
N ALA A 249 -10.15 -10.41 -6.75
CA ALA A 249 -10.25 -9.76 -8.06
C ALA A 249 -9.66 -10.63 -9.20
N LEU A 250 -8.53 -11.29 -8.94
CA LEU A 250 -7.91 -12.24 -9.90
C LEU A 250 -8.82 -13.41 -10.24
N TYR A 251 -9.71 -13.80 -9.32
CA TYR A 251 -10.75 -14.79 -9.59
C TYR A 251 -11.79 -14.24 -10.58
N GLU A 252 -12.25 -13.00 -10.38
CA GLU A 252 -13.29 -12.38 -11.20
C GLU A 252 -12.87 -12.16 -12.65
N GLU A 253 -11.59 -11.85 -12.88
CA GLU A 253 -11.05 -11.60 -14.23
C GLU A 253 -10.90 -12.86 -15.09
N GLN A 254 -11.12 -14.06 -14.53
CA GLN A 254 -11.05 -15.30 -15.32
C GLN A 254 -12.25 -15.41 -16.27
N PRO A 255 -12.04 -15.60 -17.59
CA PRO A 255 -13.12 -15.78 -18.52
C PRO A 255 -13.92 -17.03 -18.14
N VAL A 256 -15.25 -16.92 -18.11
CA VAL A 256 -16.15 -18.06 -18.00
C VAL A 256 -15.92 -18.94 -19.22
N LYS A 257 -15.04 -19.95 -19.10
CA LYS A 257 -14.85 -20.95 -20.14
C LYS A 257 -16.17 -21.69 -20.34
N ASN A 258 -16.51 -21.96 -21.59
CA ASN A 258 -17.73 -22.64 -21.94
C ASN A 258 -17.77 -23.99 -21.17
N PRO A 259 -18.82 -24.27 -20.38
CA PRO A 259 -18.90 -25.51 -19.59
C PRO A 259 -18.77 -26.79 -20.44
N GLU A 260 -19.00 -26.67 -21.74
CA GLU A 260 -18.93 -27.75 -22.73
C GLU A 260 -17.50 -28.07 -23.21
N GLU A 261 -16.52 -27.21 -22.97
CA GLU A 261 -15.15 -27.36 -23.51
C GLU A 261 -14.15 -28.04 -22.54
N THR A 262 -14.54 -28.27 -21.28
CA THR A 262 -13.64 -28.91 -20.30
C THR A 262 -14.37 -29.97 -19.47
N THR A 263 -13.86 -31.20 -19.49
CA THR A 263 -14.31 -32.32 -18.63
C THR A 263 -14.01 -32.10 -17.14
N GLU A 264 -13.20 -31.10 -16.80
CA GLU A 264 -12.86 -30.74 -15.43
C GLU A 264 -13.80 -29.65 -14.89
N SER A 265 -14.19 -29.78 -13.62
CA SER A 265 -14.99 -28.75 -12.94
C SER A 265 -14.28 -27.39 -13.02
N PRO A 266 -14.97 -26.30 -13.41
CA PRO A 266 -14.40 -24.94 -13.44
C PRO A 266 -13.64 -24.55 -12.16
N SER A 267 -14.10 -25.06 -11.01
CA SER A 267 -13.44 -24.84 -9.72
C SER A 267 -12.10 -25.58 -9.56
N TYR A 268 -11.89 -26.72 -10.25
CA TYR A 268 -10.61 -27.45 -10.26
C TYR A 268 -9.56 -26.74 -11.12
N GLN A 269 -9.92 -26.38 -12.35
CA GLN A 269 -9.05 -25.62 -13.24
C GLN A 269 -8.63 -24.30 -12.58
N PHE A 270 -9.57 -23.62 -11.92
CA PHE A 270 -9.27 -22.40 -11.16
C PHE A 270 -8.25 -22.64 -10.03
N ALA A 271 -8.39 -23.71 -9.25
CA ALA A 271 -7.44 -24.00 -8.17
C ALA A 271 -6.03 -24.25 -8.71
N MET A 272 -5.94 -24.89 -9.88
CA MET A 272 -4.70 -25.08 -10.62
C MET A 272 -4.16 -23.77 -11.18
N ASP A 273 -4.99 -22.91 -11.76
CA ASP A 273 -4.58 -21.62 -12.30
C ASP A 273 -4.14 -20.66 -11.18
N PHE A 274 -4.85 -20.63 -10.06
CA PHE A 274 -4.46 -19.87 -8.87
C PHE A 274 -3.14 -20.39 -8.30
N ALA A 275 -2.98 -21.71 -8.16
CA ALA A 275 -1.71 -22.30 -7.76
C ALA A 275 -0.61 -21.89 -8.76
N MET A 276 -0.76 -22.16 -10.05
CA MET A 276 0.27 -21.81 -11.05
C MET A 276 0.61 -20.32 -11.11
N LEU A 277 -0.38 -19.43 -10.97
CA LEU A 277 -0.20 -17.98 -11.10
C LEU A 277 0.29 -17.32 -9.81
N ILE A 278 -0.14 -17.80 -8.64
CA ILE A 278 0.13 -17.13 -7.36
C ILE A 278 1.18 -17.88 -6.54
N GLN A 279 1.19 -19.22 -6.58
CA GLN A 279 2.14 -20.06 -5.84
C GLN A 279 3.60 -19.64 -6.03
N PRO A 280 4.12 -19.38 -7.24
CA PRO A 280 5.53 -19.01 -7.41
C PRO A 280 5.91 -17.72 -6.67
N TYR A 281 4.92 -16.88 -6.36
CA TYR A 281 5.10 -15.56 -5.74
C TYR A 281 4.81 -15.55 -4.24
N ILE A 282 3.94 -16.45 -3.77
CA ILE A 282 3.63 -16.60 -2.34
C ILE A 282 4.51 -17.66 -1.67
N SER A 283 4.92 -18.70 -2.39
CA SER A 283 5.82 -19.73 -1.88
C SER A 283 7.18 -19.08 -1.65
N ASN A 284 7.62 -19.09 -0.40
CA ASN A 284 8.85 -18.46 0.10
C ASN A 284 8.82 -16.93 0.30
N SER A 285 7.65 -16.29 0.20
CA SER A 285 7.54 -14.87 0.55
C SER A 285 7.59 -14.69 2.07
N PRO A 286 8.60 -13.97 2.62
CA PRO A 286 8.70 -13.72 4.06
C PRO A 286 7.48 -13.02 4.63
N ILE A 287 6.87 -12.08 3.89
CA ILE A 287 5.71 -11.34 4.39
C ILE A 287 4.46 -12.21 4.43
N ILE A 288 4.31 -13.12 3.47
CA ILE A 288 3.22 -14.11 3.49
C ILE A 288 3.42 -15.05 4.67
N ARG A 289 4.65 -15.52 4.91
CA ARG A 289 4.97 -16.33 6.08
C ARG A 289 4.58 -15.63 7.38
N GLU A 290 4.91 -14.35 7.54
CA GLU A 290 4.47 -13.59 8.73
C GLU A 290 2.94 -13.55 8.86
N ILE A 291 2.20 -13.30 7.77
CA ILE A 291 0.73 -13.32 7.79
C ILE A 291 0.20 -14.69 8.26
N MET A 292 0.81 -15.78 7.79
CA MET A 292 0.39 -17.15 8.10
C MET A 292 0.66 -17.57 9.55
N HIS A 293 1.71 -17.04 10.17
CA HIS A 293 2.16 -17.47 11.50
C HIS A 293 1.87 -16.46 12.61
N ASP A 294 1.35 -15.27 12.29
CA ASP A 294 0.98 -14.30 13.31
C ASP A 294 -0.25 -14.78 14.10
N THR A 295 0.01 -15.22 15.34
CA THR A 295 -1.01 -15.66 16.30
C THR A 295 -1.24 -14.66 17.43
N SER A 296 -0.57 -13.51 17.42
CA SER A 296 -0.46 -12.64 18.61
C SER A 296 -0.96 -11.23 18.39
N HIS A 297 -0.98 -10.71 17.15
CA HIS A 297 -1.29 -9.32 16.88
C HIS A 297 -2.66 -9.15 16.24
N ARG A 298 -3.70 -9.37 17.06
CA ARG A 298 -5.09 -9.10 16.65
C ARG A 298 -5.33 -7.61 16.48
N ASP A 299 -6.18 -7.25 15.53
CA ASP A 299 -6.76 -5.91 15.51
C ASP A 299 -7.67 -5.68 16.74
N GLN A 300 -8.04 -4.42 16.97
CA GLN A 300 -8.93 -4.07 18.08
C GLN A 300 -10.42 -4.10 17.68
N PHE A 301 -10.74 -4.58 16.47
CA PHE A 301 -12.11 -4.55 15.98
C PHE A 301 -12.82 -5.87 16.22
N SER A 302 -13.79 -5.86 17.14
CA SER A 302 -14.75 -6.95 17.26
C SER A 302 -15.85 -6.80 16.21
N CYS A 303 -15.92 -7.75 15.29
CA CYS A 303 -16.94 -7.86 14.24
C CYS A 303 -17.49 -9.30 14.25
N PRO A 304 -18.74 -9.58 13.83
CA PRO A 304 -19.18 -10.97 13.76
C PRO A 304 -18.26 -11.83 12.86
N CYS A 305 -17.54 -11.25 11.88
CA CYS A 305 -16.52 -11.97 11.11
C CYS A 305 -15.23 -12.31 11.90
N SER A 306 -15.02 -11.69 13.08
CA SER A 306 -13.95 -12.03 14.05
C SER A 306 -14.28 -11.50 15.46
N ALA A 307 -14.76 -12.38 16.35
CA ALA A 307 -15.28 -11.98 17.67
C ALA A 307 -14.24 -11.29 18.57
N GLU A 308 -13.00 -11.76 18.55
CA GLU A 308 -11.91 -11.29 19.42
C GLU A 308 -10.90 -10.37 18.71
N GLY A 309 -11.29 -9.81 17.57
CA GLY A 309 -10.35 -9.14 16.67
C GLY A 309 -9.67 -10.13 15.71
N SER A 310 -9.26 -9.64 14.56
CA SER A 310 -8.76 -10.43 13.44
C SER A 310 -7.23 -10.50 13.48
N LEU A 311 -6.67 -11.71 13.36
CA LEU A 311 -5.26 -11.89 12.99
C LEU A 311 -5.09 -11.59 11.50
N PRO A 312 -3.87 -11.28 11.02
CA PRO A 312 -3.62 -11.04 9.60
C PRO A 312 -4.16 -12.15 8.68
N LEU A 313 -4.01 -13.42 9.04
CA LEU A 313 -4.58 -14.52 8.26
C LEU A 313 -6.11 -14.45 8.17
N ASN A 314 -6.80 -14.12 9.26
CA ASN A 314 -8.25 -13.92 9.27
C ASN A 314 -8.65 -12.83 8.28
N VAL A 315 -7.91 -11.73 8.23
CA VAL A 315 -8.19 -10.63 7.30
C VAL A 315 -8.03 -11.09 5.86
N LEU A 316 -6.91 -11.74 5.54
CA LEU A 316 -6.65 -12.25 4.20
C LEU A 316 -7.77 -13.21 3.74
N LEU A 317 -8.13 -14.18 4.59
CA LEU A 317 -9.17 -15.15 4.27
C LEU A 317 -10.55 -14.50 4.19
N ASN A 318 -10.89 -13.58 5.09
CA ASN A 318 -12.16 -12.85 5.06
C ASN A 318 -12.28 -12.00 3.79
N GLU A 319 -11.22 -11.33 3.36
CA GLU A 319 -11.21 -10.55 2.13
C GLU A 319 -11.35 -11.42 0.88
N ILE A 320 -10.79 -12.63 0.87
CA ILE A 320 -11.00 -13.59 -0.22
C ILE A 320 -12.44 -14.10 -0.21
N ILE A 321 -12.88 -14.65 0.92
CA ILE A 321 -14.14 -15.38 1.05
C ILE A 321 -15.32 -14.43 0.90
N ILE A 322 -15.32 -13.33 1.66
CA ILE A 322 -16.50 -12.47 1.79
C ILE A 322 -16.68 -11.59 0.56
N ASN A 323 -15.61 -10.97 0.03
CA ASN A 323 -15.76 -10.20 -1.22
C ASN A 323 -16.22 -11.13 -2.35
N HIS A 324 -15.70 -12.36 -2.43
CA HIS A 324 -16.14 -13.31 -3.44
C HIS A 324 -17.64 -13.67 -3.33
N PHE A 325 -18.13 -13.98 -2.12
CA PHE A 325 -19.55 -14.26 -1.88
C PHE A 325 -20.46 -13.06 -2.18
N LEU A 326 -20.05 -11.87 -1.74
CA LEU A 326 -20.83 -10.64 -1.90
C LEU A 326 -20.98 -10.25 -3.38
N VAL A 327 -19.91 -10.37 -4.16
CA VAL A 327 -19.91 -9.95 -5.57
C VAL A 327 -20.60 -10.98 -6.46
N ASN A 328 -20.31 -12.27 -6.28
CA ASN A 328 -20.72 -13.27 -7.26
C ASN A 328 -22.05 -13.96 -6.95
N LYS A 329 -22.63 -13.80 -5.74
CA LYS A 329 -23.76 -14.63 -5.26
C LYS A 329 -23.50 -16.14 -5.42
N ILE A 330 -22.24 -16.54 -5.60
CA ILE A 330 -21.81 -17.91 -5.83
C ILE A 330 -21.76 -18.59 -4.47
N LYS A 331 -22.65 -19.56 -4.26
CA LYS A 331 -22.81 -20.32 -3.01
C LYS A 331 -21.84 -21.50 -2.88
N THR A 332 -20.81 -21.61 -3.71
CA THR A 332 -20.09 -22.88 -3.81
C THR A 332 -18.91 -22.95 -2.83
N ALA A 333 -19.16 -23.58 -1.67
CA ALA A 333 -18.16 -24.05 -0.71
C ALA A 333 -16.96 -24.73 -1.37
N VAL A 334 -17.18 -25.35 -2.54
CA VAL A 334 -16.17 -25.98 -3.41
C VAL A 334 -15.07 -25.01 -3.84
N VAL A 335 -15.41 -23.77 -4.21
CA VAL A 335 -14.42 -22.78 -4.68
C VAL A 335 -13.57 -22.29 -3.52
N ILE A 336 -14.20 -21.99 -2.38
CA ILE A 336 -13.49 -21.54 -1.17
C ILE A 336 -12.60 -22.63 -0.61
N SER A 337 -13.09 -23.87 -0.55
CA SER A 337 -12.32 -25.03 -0.12
C SER A 337 -11.07 -25.24 -0.97
N LYS A 338 -11.18 -25.01 -2.27
CA LYS A 338 -10.07 -25.13 -3.21
C LYS A 338 -9.12 -23.93 -3.18
N LEU A 339 -9.62 -22.70 -2.99
CA LEU A 339 -8.84 -21.48 -2.79
C LEU A 339 -7.99 -21.58 -1.52
N VAL A 340 -8.66 -21.84 -0.40
CA VAL A 340 -8.05 -22.03 0.91
C VAL A 340 -7.11 -23.23 0.86
N GLY A 341 -7.54 -24.35 0.30
CA GLY A 341 -6.70 -25.52 0.10
C GLY A 341 -5.45 -25.21 -0.71
N ALA A 342 -5.57 -24.66 -1.91
CA ALA A 342 -4.43 -24.32 -2.76
C ALA A 342 -3.47 -23.33 -2.09
N PHE A 343 -4.01 -22.31 -1.40
CA PHE A 343 -3.20 -21.34 -0.67
C PHE A 343 -2.46 -21.99 0.51
N LEU A 344 -3.11 -22.83 1.31
CA LEU A 344 -2.50 -23.52 2.44
C LEU A 344 -1.49 -24.61 1.99
N PHE A 345 -1.84 -25.40 0.98
CA PHE A 345 -0.97 -26.45 0.41
C PHE A 345 0.26 -25.88 -0.30
N SER A 346 0.18 -24.65 -0.82
CA SER A 346 1.31 -23.96 -1.46
C SER A 346 2.48 -23.63 -0.52
N GLN A 347 2.28 -23.74 0.80
CA GLN A 347 3.25 -23.33 1.83
C GLN A 347 4.11 -24.49 2.38
N GLN A 348 4.28 -25.55 1.59
CA GLN A 348 4.96 -26.82 1.90
C GLN A 348 4.19 -27.77 2.84
N PRO A 349 4.10 -29.08 2.52
CA PRO A 349 3.15 -30.00 3.17
C PRO A 349 3.70 -30.72 4.42
N THR A 350 4.99 -30.60 4.74
CA THR A 350 5.69 -31.63 5.52
C THR A 350 5.99 -31.30 6.98
N VAL A 351 5.78 -30.07 7.46
CA VAL A 351 6.25 -29.67 8.81
C VAL A 351 5.21 -28.91 9.65
N TYR A 352 4.08 -28.45 9.11
CA TYR A 352 3.35 -27.32 9.73
C TYR A 352 1.83 -27.47 9.94
N LEU A 353 1.25 -28.67 9.78
CA LEU A 353 -0.21 -28.84 9.95
C LEU A 353 -0.70 -28.61 11.40
N ASP A 354 0.13 -28.90 12.40
CA ASP A 354 -0.25 -28.77 13.83
C ASP A 354 -0.45 -27.31 14.30
N HIS A 355 0.06 -26.32 13.56
CA HIS A 355 -0.08 -24.90 13.93
C HIS A 355 -1.26 -24.19 13.24
N LEU A 356 -2.01 -24.89 12.38
CA LEU A 356 -3.08 -24.31 11.57
C LEU A 356 -4.49 -24.65 12.07
N GLU A 357 -4.65 -25.12 13.30
CA GLU A 357 -5.99 -25.37 13.90
C GLU A 357 -6.89 -24.12 13.82
N HIS A 358 -6.30 -22.93 14.04
CA HIS A 358 -7.00 -21.65 13.94
C HIS A 358 -7.49 -21.31 12.51
N VAL A 359 -6.92 -21.95 11.48
CA VAL A 359 -7.34 -21.76 10.08
C VAL A 359 -8.70 -22.39 9.82
N ALA A 360 -8.94 -23.59 10.34
CA ALA A 360 -10.25 -24.24 10.20
C ALA A 360 -11.35 -23.39 10.83
N SER A 361 -11.12 -22.91 12.06
CA SER A 361 -12.01 -21.98 12.76
C SER A 361 -12.30 -20.72 11.94
N THR A 362 -11.23 -20.09 11.44
CA THR A 362 -11.33 -18.87 10.63
C THR A 362 -12.14 -19.07 9.35
N VAL A 363 -11.88 -20.17 8.63
CA VAL A 363 -12.57 -20.47 7.36
C VAL A 363 -14.03 -20.82 7.62
N LEU A 364 -14.33 -21.65 8.62
CA LEU A 364 -15.70 -21.99 9.00
C LEU A 364 -16.49 -20.74 9.40
N ARG A 365 -15.88 -19.85 10.18
CA ARG A 365 -16.47 -18.57 10.57
C ARG A 365 -16.72 -17.67 9.36
N ALA A 366 -15.73 -17.45 8.51
CA ALA A 366 -15.84 -16.61 7.32
C ALA A 366 -16.92 -17.12 6.36
N CYS A 367 -16.95 -18.44 6.10
CA CYS A 367 -17.95 -19.07 5.24
C CYS A 367 -19.34 -18.94 5.85
N SER A 368 -19.51 -19.26 7.14
CA SER A 368 -20.80 -19.19 7.82
C SER A 368 -21.32 -17.75 7.87
N PHE A 369 -20.46 -16.80 8.21
CA PHE A 369 -20.76 -15.36 8.19
C PHE A 369 -21.26 -14.90 6.82
N ALA A 370 -20.52 -15.23 5.75
CA ALA A 370 -20.86 -14.84 4.40
C ALA A 370 -22.16 -15.51 3.91
N SER A 371 -22.36 -16.80 4.20
CA SER A 371 -23.56 -17.53 3.81
C SER A 371 -24.83 -17.10 4.53
N LEU A 372 -24.71 -16.58 5.75
CA LEU A 372 -25.81 -15.96 6.50
C LEU A 372 -26.11 -14.53 6.02
N GLY A 373 -25.31 -13.96 5.10
CA GLY A 373 -25.54 -12.62 4.58
C GLY A 373 -25.29 -11.49 5.59
N LEU A 374 -24.49 -11.76 6.63
CA LEU A 374 -24.26 -10.83 7.72
C LEU A 374 -23.46 -9.60 7.26
N ALA A 375 -23.79 -8.43 7.79
CA ALA A 375 -23.13 -7.18 7.44
C ALA A 375 -21.82 -6.96 8.23
N HIS A 376 -20.78 -6.48 7.55
CA HIS A 376 -19.53 -6.08 8.19
C HIS A 376 -19.65 -4.81 9.02
N THR A 377 -19.14 -4.87 10.25
CA THR A 377 -18.96 -3.70 11.12
C THR A 377 -17.51 -3.26 11.24
N CYS A 378 -16.55 -4.12 10.88
CA CYS A 378 -15.12 -3.82 10.88
C CYS A 378 -14.68 -2.80 9.80
N ARG A 379 -15.53 -2.50 8.81
CA ARG A 379 -15.21 -1.55 7.72
C ARG A 379 -15.87 -0.17 7.87
N SER A 380 -16.78 0.03 8.82
CA SER A 380 -17.54 1.26 8.97
C SER A 380 -17.05 2.09 10.16
N ALA A 381 -16.07 2.96 9.92
CA ALA A 381 -15.55 3.93 10.89
C ALA A 381 -16.58 5.02 11.32
N SER A 382 -17.85 4.92 10.91
CA SER A 382 -18.89 5.87 11.31
C SER A 382 -19.43 5.54 12.70
N THR A 383 -18.99 6.30 13.69
CA THR A 383 -19.36 6.22 15.12
C THR A 383 -20.87 6.28 15.40
N SER A 384 -21.68 6.85 14.51
CA SER A 384 -23.13 7.00 14.70
C SER A 384 -23.94 5.71 14.49
N ARG A 385 -23.41 4.73 13.74
CA ARG A 385 -24.11 3.45 13.45
C ARG A 385 -23.83 2.35 14.48
N LEU A 386 -22.90 2.59 15.40
CA LEU A 386 -22.44 1.62 16.39
C LEU A 386 -23.44 1.34 17.52
N ALA A 387 -24.21 2.35 17.96
CA ALA A 387 -25.09 2.21 19.14
C ALA A 387 -26.35 1.37 18.88
N VAL A 388 -27.02 1.57 17.74
CA VAL A 388 -28.23 0.81 17.36
C VAL A 388 -27.88 -0.64 16.98
N MET A 389 -26.68 -0.86 16.43
CA MET A 389 -26.22 -2.21 16.08
C MET A 389 -25.83 -3.07 17.30
N LEU A 390 -25.58 -2.51 18.49
CA LEU A 390 -25.03 -3.26 19.63
C LEU A 390 -26.00 -4.26 20.29
N THR A 391 -27.32 -4.06 20.17
CA THR A 391 -28.32 -4.92 20.82
C THR A 391 -28.79 -6.05 19.90
N GLU A 392 -29.05 -5.78 18.62
CA GLU A 392 -29.26 -6.83 17.60
C GLU A 392 -27.98 -7.66 17.37
N ARG A 393 -26.79 -7.07 17.57
CA ARG A 393 -25.48 -7.75 17.46
C ARG A 393 -25.31 -8.99 18.33
N ARG A 394 -25.73 -8.95 19.60
CA ARG A 394 -25.35 -10.01 20.55
C ARG A 394 -25.99 -11.34 20.18
N ASN A 395 -27.28 -11.33 19.85
CA ASN A 395 -27.98 -12.56 19.49
C ASN A 395 -27.44 -13.16 18.18
N THR A 396 -27.17 -12.33 17.16
CA THR A 396 -26.59 -12.80 15.89
C THR A 396 -25.14 -13.27 16.04
N HIS A 397 -24.36 -12.67 16.96
CA HIS A 397 -23.02 -13.13 17.30
C HIS A 397 -23.07 -14.49 18.01
N ASP A 398 -23.89 -14.61 19.05
CA ASP A 398 -24.01 -15.85 19.84
C ASP A 398 -24.51 -17.01 18.96
N GLU A 399 -25.45 -16.75 18.04
CA GLU A 399 -25.91 -17.75 17.07
C GLU A 399 -24.81 -18.17 16.09
N LEU A 400 -24.03 -17.23 15.56
CA LEU A 400 -22.89 -17.52 14.69
C LEU A 400 -21.79 -18.28 15.46
N ASP A 401 -21.49 -17.90 16.69
CA ASP A 401 -20.47 -18.53 17.53
C ASP A 401 -20.86 -19.97 17.87
N ASN A 402 -22.13 -20.20 18.21
CA ASN A 402 -22.66 -21.55 18.43
C ASN A 402 -22.62 -22.40 17.15
N LEU A 403 -22.98 -21.82 16.01
CA LEU A 403 -22.95 -22.51 14.72
C LEU A 403 -21.52 -22.90 14.33
N VAL A 404 -20.57 -21.97 14.44
CA VAL A 404 -19.16 -22.20 14.13
C VAL A 404 -18.58 -23.24 15.08
N SER A 405 -18.83 -23.14 16.38
CA SER A 405 -18.37 -24.12 17.37
C SER A 405 -18.91 -25.54 17.08
N ALA A 406 -20.18 -25.64 16.66
CA ALA A 406 -20.77 -26.93 16.27
C ALA A 406 -20.10 -27.53 15.02
N TYR A 407 -19.77 -26.71 14.02
CA TYR A 407 -19.04 -27.17 12.85
C TYR A 407 -17.58 -27.51 13.15
N GLU A 408 -16.91 -26.77 14.03
CA GLU A 408 -15.54 -27.07 14.47
C GLU A 408 -15.47 -28.42 15.19
N ALA A 409 -16.38 -28.67 16.14
CA ALA A 409 -16.47 -29.94 16.85
C ALA A 409 -16.72 -31.11 15.89
N ARG A 410 -17.63 -30.94 14.93
CA ARG A 410 -17.90 -31.95 13.89
C ARG A 410 -16.72 -32.15 12.96
N PHE A 411 -16.03 -31.09 12.58
CA PHE A 411 -14.84 -31.17 11.74
C PHE A 411 -13.76 -32.00 12.42
N GLN A 412 -13.46 -31.71 13.70
CA GLN A 412 -12.51 -32.48 14.52
C GLN A 412 -12.87 -33.97 14.63
N GLN A 413 -14.16 -34.30 14.64
CA GLN A 413 -14.65 -35.69 14.71
C GLN A 413 -14.71 -36.40 13.36
N SER A 414 -14.70 -35.65 12.25
CA SER A 414 -14.99 -36.21 10.92
C SER A 414 -13.83 -36.96 10.27
N ASN A 415 -12.59 -36.75 10.72
CA ASN A 415 -11.36 -37.20 10.04
C ASN A 415 -11.27 -36.80 8.55
N LYS A 416 -12.07 -35.82 8.11
CA LYS A 416 -12.04 -35.29 6.74
C LYS A 416 -11.03 -34.15 6.66
N SER A 417 -10.50 -33.87 5.47
CA SER A 417 -9.83 -32.59 5.24
C SER A 417 -10.84 -31.45 5.31
N LEU A 418 -10.39 -30.24 5.70
CA LEU A 418 -11.26 -29.05 5.78
C LEU A 418 -12.03 -28.81 4.48
N ALA A 419 -11.37 -29.00 3.34
CA ALA A 419 -11.97 -28.87 2.02
C ALA A 419 -13.11 -29.88 1.79
N ILE A 420 -12.93 -31.14 2.17
CA ILE A 420 -13.98 -32.16 2.02
C ILE A 420 -15.13 -31.85 2.99
N PHE A 421 -14.83 -31.53 4.25
CA PHE A 421 -15.83 -31.20 5.25
C PHE A 421 -16.71 -30.01 4.85
N LEU A 422 -16.11 -28.95 4.31
CA LEU A 422 -16.84 -27.77 3.82
C LEU A 422 -17.83 -28.13 2.69
N ILE A 423 -17.45 -29.06 1.82
CA ILE A 423 -18.27 -29.47 0.67
C ILE A 423 -19.38 -30.44 1.10
N THR A 424 -19.05 -31.44 1.93
CA THR A 424 -19.97 -32.56 2.20
C THR A 424 -20.82 -32.39 3.44
N ASP A 425 -20.36 -31.62 4.44
CA ASP A 425 -21.06 -31.51 5.71
C ASP A 425 -21.60 -30.09 5.88
N TRP A 426 -20.71 -29.10 5.85
CA TRP A 426 -21.08 -27.70 6.09
C TRP A 426 -22.05 -27.17 5.01
N ALA A 427 -21.75 -27.35 3.72
CA ALA A 427 -22.57 -26.79 2.65
C ALA A 427 -24.00 -27.34 2.65
N MET A 428 -24.16 -28.65 2.87
CA MET A 428 -25.46 -29.31 2.91
C MET A 428 -26.33 -28.74 4.04
N ASP A 429 -25.76 -28.57 5.23
CA ASP A 429 -26.47 -28.03 6.37
C ASP A 429 -26.82 -26.54 6.17
N MET A 430 -25.89 -25.76 5.63
CA MET A 430 -26.13 -24.36 5.31
C MET A 430 -27.22 -24.18 4.24
N ASP A 431 -27.31 -25.06 3.26
CA ASP A 431 -28.39 -25.04 2.27
C ASP A 431 -29.74 -25.41 2.87
N ALA A 432 -29.78 -26.34 3.83
CA ALA A 432 -30.98 -26.75 4.55
C ALA A 432 -31.52 -25.71 5.55
N LEU A 433 -30.74 -24.69 5.92
CA LEU A 433 -31.21 -23.63 6.83
C LEU A 433 -32.37 -22.82 6.21
N PRO A 434 -33.46 -22.57 6.97
CA PRO A 434 -34.60 -21.79 6.49
C PRO A 434 -34.19 -20.39 6.00
N VAL A 435 -34.78 -19.93 4.89
CA VAL A 435 -34.48 -18.62 4.26
C VAL A 435 -34.66 -17.45 5.24
N ALA A 436 -35.59 -17.56 6.20
CA ALA A 436 -35.82 -16.56 7.24
C ALA A 436 -34.63 -16.38 8.23
N LYS A 437 -33.72 -17.38 8.34
CA LYS A 437 -32.46 -17.27 9.10
C LYS A 437 -31.27 -16.80 8.24
N LYS A 438 -31.42 -16.70 6.92
CA LYS A 438 -30.37 -16.29 5.98
C LYS A 438 -30.43 -14.79 5.61
N LEU A 439 -31.41 -14.07 6.14
CA LEU A 439 -31.72 -12.67 5.78
C LEU A 439 -31.91 -11.76 7.01
N SER A 440 -31.56 -12.24 8.22
CA SER A 440 -31.58 -11.45 9.46
C SER A 440 -30.29 -10.67 9.63
#